data_AF-A0A966ZDA8-F1
#
_entry.id   AF-A0A966ZDA8-F1
#
_cell.length_a   1.000
_cell.length_b   1.000
_cell.length_c   1.000
_cell.angle_alpha   90.00
_cell.angle_beta   90.00
_cell.angle_gamma   90.00
#
_symmetry.space_group_name_H-M   'P 1'
#
loop_
_entity.id
_entity.type
_entity.pdbx_description
1 polymer ?
#
loop_
_entity_poly.entity_id
_entity_poly.type
_entity_poly.pdbx_seq_one_letter_code
_entity_poly.pdbx_strand_id
1 'polypeptide(L)'
;METKPQTLSEMAARLNRSPVYVSGLQKRFELPVFSGAAYSPAYIDFLRGLTALRTFDVAEETLRDVWQLEKKLLYLLHVDSTGSPTWFLDACGQTTRMRRRLLLTNHDLGVEIHTRMLQPGLNFSVGAPELFAGREMGEDAIRVLGEYIKLHARVCAGVQAERPMVREALEWAKRLKPGT
;
A
#
# COMPACT_ATOMS: atom_id res chain seq x y z
N MET A 1 22.21 6.24 2.87
CA MET A 1 22.35 6.09 1.41
C MET A 1 21.42 7.11 0.78
N GLU A 2 21.96 8.16 0.18
CA GLU A 2 21.17 9.16 -0.54
C GLU A 2 20.55 8.51 -1.79
N THR A 3 19.26 8.23 -1.73
CA THR A 3 18.53 7.68 -2.86
C THR A 3 18.25 8.77 -3.86
N LYS A 4 19.02 8.76 -4.95
CA LYS A 4 18.86 9.67 -6.09
C LYS A 4 17.41 9.61 -6.61
N PRO A 5 16.75 10.76 -6.79
CA PRO A 5 15.40 10.79 -7.32
C PRO A 5 15.38 10.27 -8.76
N GLN A 6 14.36 9.49 -9.10
CA GLN A 6 14.31 8.72 -10.35
C GLN A 6 13.35 9.32 -11.36
N THR A 7 13.60 9.09 -12.64
CA THR A 7 12.70 9.46 -13.75
C THR A 7 11.60 8.39 -13.95
N LEU A 8 10.53 8.75 -14.66
CA LEU A 8 9.45 7.82 -15.03
C LEU A 8 9.97 6.60 -15.81
N SER A 9 10.93 6.81 -16.71
CA SER A 9 11.52 5.75 -17.53
C SER A 9 12.32 4.76 -16.68
N GLU A 10 13.15 5.27 -15.77
CA GLU A 10 13.91 4.43 -14.83
C GLU A 10 12.99 3.65 -13.89
N MET A 11 11.92 4.30 -13.39
CA MET A 11 10.91 3.63 -12.57
C MET A 11 10.20 2.51 -13.34
N ALA A 12 9.79 2.75 -14.58
CA ALA A 12 9.16 1.75 -15.43
C ALA A 12 10.09 0.55 -15.71
N ALA A 13 11.36 0.82 -16.01
CA ALA A 13 12.39 -0.20 -16.17
C ALA A 13 12.56 -1.05 -14.89
N ARG A 14 12.61 -0.42 -13.71
CA ARG A 14 12.72 -1.13 -12.41
C ARG A 14 11.50 -1.98 -12.06
N LEU A 15 10.33 -1.66 -12.62
CA LEU A 15 9.10 -2.43 -12.45
C LEU A 15 8.94 -3.52 -13.52
N ASN A 16 9.83 -3.57 -14.51
CA ASN A 16 9.69 -4.41 -15.70
C ASN A 16 8.30 -4.21 -16.36
N ARG A 17 7.90 -2.95 -16.54
CA ARG A 17 6.62 -2.53 -17.14
C ARG A 17 6.84 -1.38 -18.11
N SER A 18 5.91 -1.16 -19.02
CA SER A 18 5.98 -0.02 -19.94
C SER A 18 5.67 1.30 -19.20
N PRO A 19 6.26 2.44 -19.62
CA PRO A 19 5.92 3.75 -19.06
C PRO A 19 4.42 4.08 -19.17
N VAL A 20 3.75 3.61 -20.23
CA VAL A 20 2.31 3.75 -20.44
C VAL A 20 1.52 3.01 -19.36
N TYR A 21 1.93 1.78 -19.02
CA TYR A 21 1.29 1.00 -17.96
C TYR A 21 1.44 1.70 -16.60
N VAL A 22 2.66 2.18 -16.29
CA VAL A 22 2.93 2.91 -15.04
C VAL A 22 2.12 4.20 -14.97
N SER A 23 2.08 4.99 -16.04
CA SER A 23 1.26 6.20 -16.10
C SER A 23 -0.24 5.90 -15.92
N GLY A 24 -0.72 4.79 -16.48
CA GLY A 24 -2.08 4.31 -16.24
C GLY A 24 -2.34 3.97 -14.77
N LEU A 25 -1.41 3.33 -14.08
CA LEU A 25 -1.52 3.10 -12.63
C LEU A 25 -1.53 4.42 -11.85
N GLN A 26 -0.63 5.35 -12.16
CA GLN A 26 -0.60 6.67 -11.51
C GLN A 26 -1.95 7.38 -11.61
N LYS A 27 -2.57 7.40 -12.79
CA LYS A 27 -3.89 8.02 -12.98
C LYS A 27 -5.00 7.33 -12.18
N ARG A 28 -5.05 6.00 -12.19
CA ARG A 28 -6.15 5.22 -11.57
C ARG A 28 -6.10 5.18 -10.05
N PHE A 29 -4.90 5.29 -9.48
CA PHE A 29 -4.66 5.41 -8.05
C PHE A 29 -4.53 6.88 -7.61
N GLU A 30 -4.77 7.84 -8.50
CA GLU A 30 -4.71 9.29 -8.22
C GLU A 30 -3.37 9.72 -7.60
N LEU A 31 -2.28 9.12 -8.06
CA LEU A 31 -0.94 9.39 -7.55
C LEU A 31 -0.36 10.67 -8.17
N PRO A 32 0.40 11.47 -7.41
CA PRO A 32 1.14 12.61 -7.93
C PRO A 32 2.06 12.19 -9.07
N VAL A 33 2.04 12.96 -10.15
CA VAL A 33 2.93 12.79 -11.31
C VAL A 33 3.96 13.90 -11.26
N PHE A 34 5.23 13.54 -11.21
CA PHE A 34 6.34 14.47 -11.18
C PHE A 34 7.04 14.54 -12.54
N SER A 35 7.52 15.73 -12.90
CA SER A 35 8.38 15.95 -14.06
C SER A 35 9.85 15.67 -13.70
N GLY A 36 10.57 15.00 -14.58
CA GLY A 36 12.01 14.75 -14.42
C GLY A 36 12.34 13.69 -13.36
N ALA A 37 13.52 13.82 -12.76
CA ALA A 37 14.04 12.92 -11.73
C ALA A 37 13.52 13.34 -10.35
N ALA A 38 12.31 12.91 -10.00
CA ALA A 38 11.59 13.37 -8.80
C ALA A 38 10.83 12.26 -8.06
N TYR A 39 10.83 11.02 -8.56
CA TYR A 39 10.16 9.91 -7.89
C TYR A 39 11.02 9.37 -6.75
N SER A 40 10.43 9.28 -5.56
CA SER A 40 11.07 8.70 -4.38
C SER A 40 11.12 7.16 -4.46
N PRO A 41 12.05 6.51 -3.74
CA PRO A 41 12.08 5.05 -3.66
C PRO A 41 10.79 4.44 -3.13
N ALA A 42 10.17 5.10 -2.14
CA ALA A 42 8.93 4.66 -1.52
C ALA A 42 7.77 4.62 -2.53
N TYR A 43 7.71 5.59 -3.44
CA TYR A 43 6.76 5.59 -4.57
C TYR A 43 6.92 4.35 -5.45
N ILE A 44 8.17 3.94 -5.71
CA ILE A 44 8.47 2.79 -6.55
C ILE A 44 8.11 1.49 -5.83
N ASP A 45 8.37 1.40 -4.53
CA ASP A 45 8.01 0.24 -3.73
C ASP A 45 6.48 0.06 -3.63
N PHE A 46 5.72 1.16 -3.57
CA PHE A 46 4.26 1.13 -3.68
C PHE A 46 3.80 0.52 -5.01
N LEU A 47 4.31 1.03 -6.14
CA LEU A 47 3.95 0.51 -7.47
C LEU A 47 4.39 -0.95 -7.66
N ARG A 48 5.51 -1.34 -7.06
CA ARG A 48 5.99 -2.72 -7.03
C ARG A 48 5.01 -3.61 -6.26
N GLY A 49 4.54 -3.17 -5.10
CA GLY A 49 3.53 -3.87 -4.31
C GLY A 49 2.23 -4.07 -5.11
N LEU A 50 1.72 -3.02 -5.77
CA LEU A 50 0.55 -3.13 -6.63
C LEU A 50 0.76 -4.13 -7.78
N THR A 51 1.90 -4.04 -8.47
CA THR A 51 2.21 -4.93 -9.59
C THR A 51 2.35 -6.39 -9.12
N ALA A 52 2.90 -6.62 -7.93
CA ALA A 52 3.00 -7.94 -7.33
C ALA A 52 1.61 -8.49 -6.97
N LEU A 53 0.75 -7.72 -6.30
CA LEU A 53 -0.61 -8.15 -5.96
C LEU A 53 -1.43 -8.48 -7.21
N ARG A 54 -1.31 -7.69 -8.27
CA ARG A 54 -1.93 -7.99 -9.57
C ARG A 54 -1.39 -9.26 -10.23
N THR A 55 -0.17 -9.68 -9.91
CA THR A 55 0.40 -10.95 -10.41
C THR A 55 -0.23 -12.15 -9.70
N PHE A 56 -0.75 -11.98 -8.48
CA PHE A 56 -1.57 -12.96 -7.75
C PHE A 56 -3.07 -12.81 -8.06
N ASP A 57 -3.41 -12.36 -9.27
CA ASP A 57 -4.79 -12.15 -9.74
C ASP A 57 -5.69 -11.29 -8.82
N VAL A 58 -5.09 -10.42 -8.00
CA VAL A 58 -5.89 -9.48 -7.21
C VAL A 58 -6.43 -8.40 -8.14
N ALA A 59 -7.76 -8.34 -8.26
CA ALA A 59 -8.46 -7.39 -9.10
C ALA A 59 -8.06 -5.94 -8.79
N GLU A 60 -7.87 -5.14 -9.86
CA GLU A 60 -7.47 -3.73 -9.72
C GLU A 60 -8.52 -2.93 -8.94
N GLU A 61 -9.80 -3.23 -9.11
CA GLU A 61 -10.91 -2.64 -8.35
C GLU A 61 -10.75 -2.89 -6.85
N THR A 62 -10.43 -4.12 -6.45
CA THR A 62 -10.17 -4.45 -5.04
C THR A 62 -8.98 -3.69 -4.48
N LEU A 63 -7.90 -3.53 -5.27
CA LEU A 63 -6.75 -2.72 -4.86
C LEU A 63 -7.10 -1.24 -4.71
N ARG A 64 -7.97 -0.71 -5.56
CA ARG A 64 -8.47 0.67 -5.44
C ARG A 64 -9.34 0.84 -4.20
N ASP A 65 -10.19 -0.13 -3.87
CA ASP A 65 -11.01 -0.09 -2.65
C ASP A 65 -10.13 -0.10 -1.40
N VAL A 66 -9.11 -0.97 -1.35
CA VAL A 66 -8.11 -0.98 -0.26
C VAL A 66 -7.42 0.38 -0.18
N TRP A 67 -6.99 0.92 -1.33
CA TRP A 67 -6.31 2.20 -1.39
C TRP A 67 -7.14 3.36 -0.83
N GLN A 68 -8.42 3.44 -1.19
CA GLN A 68 -9.31 4.50 -0.70
C GLN A 68 -9.57 4.36 0.81
N LEU A 69 -9.72 3.13 1.31
CA LEU A 69 -9.85 2.88 2.75
C LEU A 69 -8.59 3.27 3.51
N GLU A 70 -7.40 2.92 3.00
CA GLU A 70 -6.13 3.31 3.63
C GLU A 70 -5.94 4.82 3.61
N LYS A 71 -6.18 5.51 2.49
CA LYS A 71 -6.15 6.99 2.45
C LYS A 71 -7.10 7.59 3.47
N LYS A 72 -8.32 7.09 3.56
CA LYS A 72 -9.31 7.58 4.53
C LYS A 72 -8.85 7.37 5.97
N LEU A 73 -8.28 6.20 6.30
CA LEU A 73 -7.69 5.95 7.61
C LEU A 73 -6.57 6.93 7.92
N LEU A 74 -5.67 7.17 6.97
CA LEU A 74 -4.56 8.08 7.21
C LEU A 74 -5.00 9.54 7.38
N TYR A 75 -6.05 9.97 6.67
CA TYR A 75 -6.68 11.28 6.90
C TYR A 75 -7.28 11.38 8.31
N LEU A 76 -8.00 10.34 8.76
CA LEU A 76 -8.57 10.29 10.11
C LEU A 76 -7.49 10.27 11.20
N LEU A 77 -6.30 9.76 10.88
CA LEU A 77 -5.12 9.75 11.76
C LEU A 77 -4.24 11.01 11.63
N HIS A 78 -4.65 12.00 10.82
CA HIS A 78 -3.92 13.26 10.59
C HIS A 78 -2.47 13.11 10.13
N VAL A 79 -2.15 12.04 9.37
CA VAL A 79 -0.79 11.80 8.83
C VAL A 79 -0.40 12.83 7.75
N ASP A 80 -1.40 13.51 7.18
CA ASP A 80 -1.28 14.59 6.20
C ASP A 80 -0.62 15.86 6.74
N SER A 81 -0.52 16.01 8.06
CA SER A 81 0.13 17.15 8.72
C SER A 81 1.66 17.19 8.58
N THR A 82 2.27 16.19 7.95
CA THR A 82 3.72 16.07 7.76
C THR A 82 4.31 16.96 6.65
N GLY A 83 3.48 17.62 5.83
CA GLY A 83 3.91 18.60 4.83
C GLY A 83 4.56 18.02 3.56
N SER A 84 4.70 16.70 3.46
CA SER A 84 5.21 16.02 2.26
C SER A 84 4.12 15.89 1.19
N PRO A 85 4.39 16.20 -0.10
CA PRO A 85 3.42 16.00 -1.18
C PRO A 85 3.10 14.52 -1.44
N THR A 86 3.91 13.60 -0.91
CA THR A 86 3.72 12.14 -0.99
C THR A 86 3.58 11.50 0.38
N TRP A 87 3.12 12.24 1.39
CA TRP A 87 3.03 11.79 2.78
C TRP A 87 2.45 10.37 2.97
N PHE A 88 1.47 10.00 2.14
CA PHE A 88 0.80 8.69 2.18
C PHE A 88 1.64 7.54 1.57
N LEU A 89 2.71 7.85 0.83
CA LEU A 89 3.67 6.89 0.28
C LEU A 89 4.97 6.83 1.08
N ASP A 90 5.23 7.78 1.98
CA ASP A 90 6.56 7.92 2.59
C ASP A 90 6.95 6.72 3.49
N ALA A 91 5.97 5.94 3.95
CA ALA A 91 6.20 4.69 4.68
C ALA A 91 6.38 3.45 3.76
N CYS A 92 6.09 3.58 2.46
CA CYS A 92 6.28 2.49 1.49
C CYS A 92 7.76 2.09 1.41
N GLY A 93 8.02 0.78 1.35
CA GLY A 93 9.38 0.23 1.40
C GLY A 93 9.90 -0.15 2.80
N GLN A 94 9.23 0.26 3.89
CA GLN A 94 9.59 -0.21 5.23
C GLN A 94 9.13 -1.66 5.44
N THR A 95 10.09 -2.57 5.68
CA THR A 95 9.82 -4.01 5.80
C THR A 95 9.64 -4.53 7.24
N THR A 96 9.85 -3.67 8.24
CA THR A 96 9.81 -4.03 9.66
C THR A 96 8.38 -4.01 10.19
N ARG A 97 8.03 -4.86 11.17
CA ARG A 97 6.71 -4.85 11.87
C ARG A 97 5.48 -4.96 10.95
N MET A 98 5.55 -5.81 9.93
CA MET A 98 4.48 -6.04 8.93
C MET A 98 3.07 -6.26 9.50
N ARG A 99 2.93 -6.88 10.67
CA ARG A 99 1.62 -7.16 11.29
C ARG A 99 0.88 -5.91 11.80
N ARG A 100 1.58 -4.78 11.90
CA ARG A 100 1.04 -3.50 12.37
C ARG A 100 0.86 -2.48 11.24
N ARG A 101 1.25 -2.86 10.03
CA ARG A 101 1.30 -1.97 8.87
C ARG A 101 0.16 -2.22 7.91
N LEU A 102 -0.38 -1.14 7.37
CA LEU A 102 -1.31 -1.18 6.26
C LEU A 102 -0.66 -1.84 5.03
N LEU A 103 -1.47 -2.36 4.12
CA LEU A 103 -1.06 -3.26 3.04
C LEU A 103 -0.38 -2.52 1.90
N LEU A 104 -0.94 -1.38 1.50
CA LEU A 104 -0.46 -0.63 0.34
C LEU A 104 0.48 0.50 0.76
N THR A 105 0.08 1.27 1.77
CA THR A 105 0.82 2.44 2.28
C THR A 105 1.95 2.06 3.24
N ASN A 106 2.00 0.82 3.73
CA ASN A 106 2.92 0.33 4.76
C ASN A 106 2.96 1.20 6.04
N HIS A 107 1.95 2.04 6.27
CA HIS A 107 1.92 2.90 7.45
C HIS A 107 1.72 2.05 8.71
N ASP A 108 2.57 2.24 9.72
CA ASP A 108 2.49 1.53 11.00
C ASP A 108 1.42 2.17 11.88
N LEU A 109 0.35 1.42 12.16
CA LEU A 109 -0.73 1.87 13.06
C LEU A 109 -0.32 1.80 14.54
N GLY A 110 0.88 1.29 14.85
CA GLY A 110 1.37 1.09 16.21
C GLY A 110 0.83 -0.17 16.89
N VAL A 111 -0.26 -0.74 16.38
CA VAL A 111 -0.98 -1.92 16.90
C VAL A 111 -1.12 -3.01 15.84
N GLU A 112 -1.26 -4.27 16.26
CA GLU A 112 -1.43 -5.37 15.31
C GLU A 112 -2.80 -5.34 14.65
N ILE A 113 -2.82 -5.43 13.32
CA ILE A 113 -4.02 -5.41 12.48
C ILE A 113 -4.74 -6.77 12.53
N HIS A 114 -4.05 -7.82 13.01
CA HIS A 114 -4.55 -9.18 12.96
C HIS A 114 -5.35 -9.58 14.21
N THR A 115 -6.63 -9.87 13.93
CA THR A 115 -7.51 -10.88 14.53
C THR A 115 -8.28 -10.56 15.82
N ARG A 116 -9.61 -10.47 15.63
CA ARG A 116 -10.74 -10.71 16.55
C ARG A 116 -10.92 -9.83 17.78
N MET A 117 -9.93 -9.05 18.18
CA MET A 117 -10.12 -8.03 19.18
C MET A 117 -9.51 -6.73 18.65
N LEU A 118 -10.32 -5.94 17.96
CA LEU A 118 -10.24 -4.49 18.17
C LEU A 118 -10.38 -4.34 19.68
N GLN A 119 -9.27 -4.21 20.41
CA GLN A 119 -9.34 -3.92 21.83
C GLN A 119 -10.19 -2.65 21.94
N PRO A 120 -11.30 -2.66 22.71
CA PRO A 120 -12.14 -1.48 22.91
C PRO A 120 -11.41 -0.30 23.59
N GLY A 121 -10.10 -0.40 23.77
CA GLY A 121 -9.20 0.62 24.28
C GLY A 121 -8.09 0.97 23.28
N LEU A 122 -8.40 1.04 21.97
CA LEU A 122 -7.60 1.85 21.05
C LEU A 122 -7.64 3.28 21.57
N ASN A 123 -6.68 3.62 22.43
CA ASN A 123 -6.62 4.92 23.05
C ASN A 123 -5.97 5.85 22.04
N PHE A 124 -6.80 6.50 21.22
CA PHE A 124 -6.40 7.61 20.35
C PHE A 124 -5.98 8.87 21.15
N SER A 125 -5.79 8.75 22.48
CA SER A 125 -5.65 9.84 23.44
C SER A 125 -4.21 10.15 23.87
N VAL A 126 -3.19 9.55 23.24
CA VAL A 126 -1.79 9.87 23.58
C VAL A 126 -1.09 10.51 22.39
N GLY A 127 -1.31 11.81 22.24
CA GLY A 127 -0.59 12.68 21.32
C GLY A 127 -1.23 14.07 21.17
N ALA A 128 -0.80 15.03 21.99
CA ALA A 128 -1.07 16.47 21.91
C ALA A 128 -2.52 16.94 22.25
N PRO A 129 -2.71 18.22 22.65
CA PRO A 129 -3.92 18.72 23.30
C PRO A 129 -5.16 18.54 22.42
N GLU A 130 -6.26 18.12 23.05
CA GLU A 130 -7.54 17.73 22.44
C GLU A 130 -7.94 18.57 21.20
N LEU A 131 -8.01 17.91 20.04
CA LEU A 131 -8.35 18.52 18.75
C LEU A 131 -9.58 17.88 18.07
N PHE A 132 -10.31 17.00 18.76
CA PHE A 132 -11.52 16.39 18.20
C PHE A 132 -12.78 16.99 18.81
N ALA A 133 -13.55 17.69 17.98
CA ALA A 133 -14.98 17.76 18.20
C ALA A 133 -15.59 16.40 17.78
N GLY A 134 -15.75 15.48 18.73
CA GLY A 134 -16.76 14.42 18.62
C GLY A 134 -16.28 12.97 18.63
N ARG A 135 -16.97 12.18 19.46
CA ARG A 135 -17.07 10.71 19.50
C ARG A 135 -17.32 10.06 18.12
N GLU A 136 -17.89 10.83 17.19
CA GLU A 136 -18.23 10.42 15.83
C GLU A 136 -17.01 10.16 14.93
N MET A 137 -15.90 10.90 15.08
CA MET A 137 -14.68 10.65 14.28
C MET A 137 -13.99 9.34 14.68
N GLY A 138 -13.97 9.01 15.98
CA GLY A 138 -13.44 7.74 16.47
C GLY A 138 -14.29 6.54 16.00
N GLU A 139 -15.62 6.71 15.97
CA GLU A 139 -16.54 5.71 15.43
C GLU A 139 -16.35 5.50 13.92
N ASP A 140 -16.16 6.57 13.15
CA ASP A 140 -15.88 6.46 11.72
C ASP A 140 -14.53 5.79 11.44
N ALA A 141 -13.48 6.09 12.22
CA ALA A 141 -12.19 5.43 12.09
C ALA A 141 -12.26 3.92 12.37
N ILE A 142 -12.97 3.52 13.44
CA ILE A 142 -13.18 2.11 13.78
C ILE A 142 -13.98 1.40 12.67
N ARG A 143 -15.03 2.05 12.15
CA ARG A 143 -15.85 1.50 11.07
C ARG A 143 -15.04 1.30 9.79
N VAL A 144 -14.27 2.31 9.38
CA VAL A 144 -13.39 2.24 8.21
C VAL A 144 -12.31 1.16 8.40
N LEU A 145 -11.73 1.04 9.59
CA LEU A 145 -10.76 0.00 9.90
C LEU A 145 -11.39 -1.40 9.85
N GLY A 146 -12.64 -1.54 10.29
CA GLY A 146 -13.40 -2.79 10.16
C GLY A 146 -13.60 -3.22 8.71
N GLU A 147 -14.00 -2.30 7.82
CA GLU A 147 -14.12 -2.56 6.39
C GLU A 147 -12.76 -2.88 5.75
N TYR A 148 -11.71 -2.16 6.14
CA TYR A 148 -10.34 -2.44 5.72
C TYR A 148 -9.91 -3.86 6.10
N ILE A 149 -10.13 -4.31 7.34
CA ILE A 149 -9.73 -5.64 7.80
C ILE A 149 -10.43 -6.74 6.98
N LYS A 150 -11.74 -6.57 6.68
CA LYS A 150 -12.49 -7.53 5.84
C LYS A 150 -11.88 -7.62 4.44
N LEU A 151 -11.60 -6.47 3.83
CA LEU A 151 -11.05 -6.42 2.48
C LEU A 151 -9.61 -6.94 2.42
N HIS A 152 -8.79 -6.57 3.41
CA HIS A 152 -7.44 -7.10 3.60
C HIS A 152 -7.45 -8.63 3.70
N ALA A 153 -8.33 -9.20 4.52
CA ALA A 153 -8.47 -10.65 4.65
C ALA A 153 -8.84 -11.33 3.33
N ARG A 154 -9.72 -10.71 2.52
CA ARG A 154 -10.07 -11.20 1.17
C ARG A 154 -8.87 -11.19 0.23
N VAL A 155 -8.09 -10.10 0.21
CA VAL A 155 -6.86 -10.00 -0.59
C VAL A 155 -5.85 -11.07 -0.16
N CYS A 156 -5.62 -11.23 1.15
CA CYS A 156 -4.74 -12.28 1.65
C CYS A 156 -5.21 -13.68 1.23
N ALA A 157 -6.51 -13.97 1.34
CA ALA A 157 -7.06 -15.25 0.92
C ALA A 157 -6.86 -15.50 -0.58
N GLY A 158 -7.11 -14.50 -1.44
CA GLY A 158 -6.86 -14.59 -2.88
C GLY A 158 -5.39 -14.85 -3.19
N VAL A 159 -4.48 -14.10 -2.56
CA VAL A 159 -3.03 -14.33 -2.73
C VAL A 159 -2.63 -15.74 -2.29
N GLN A 160 -3.17 -16.25 -1.17
CA GLN A 160 -2.87 -17.62 -0.73
C GLN A 160 -3.42 -18.67 -1.69
N ALA A 161 -4.58 -18.43 -2.31
CA ALA A 161 -5.18 -19.32 -3.29
C ALA A 161 -4.36 -19.37 -4.60
N GLU A 162 -3.82 -18.24 -5.05
CA GLU A 162 -3.02 -18.15 -6.29
C GLU A 162 -1.55 -18.57 -6.13
N ARG A 163 -1.04 -18.61 -4.90
CA ARG A 163 0.35 -18.98 -4.61
C ARG A 163 0.83 -20.28 -5.26
N PRO A 164 0.07 -21.39 -5.25
CA PRO A 164 0.47 -22.63 -5.92
C PRO A 164 0.67 -22.44 -7.42
N MET A 165 -0.27 -21.75 -8.10
CA MET A 165 -0.21 -21.49 -9.54
C MET A 165 1.01 -20.64 -9.91
N VAL A 166 1.28 -19.57 -9.15
CA VAL A 166 2.47 -18.73 -9.37
C VAL A 166 3.76 -19.53 -9.18
N ARG A 167 3.82 -20.45 -8.20
CA ARG A 167 4.99 -21.33 -8.02
C ARG A 167 5.16 -22.26 -9.21
N GLU A 168 4.08 -22.85 -9.71
CA GLU A 168 4.13 -23.69 -10.90
C GLU A 168 4.60 -22.91 -12.13
N ALA A 169 4.10 -21.69 -12.33
CA ALA A 169 4.56 -20.81 -13.40
C ALA A 169 6.07 -20.50 -13.29
N LEU A 170 6.60 -20.31 -12.08
CA LEU A 170 8.04 -20.16 -11.86
C LEU A 170 8.82 -21.43 -12.20
N GLU A 171 8.33 -22.61 -11.84
CA GLU A 171 8.95 -23.89 -12.22
C GLU A 171 8.93 -24.11 -13.73
N TRP A 172 7.83 -23.73 -14.39
CA TRP A 172 7.72 -23.77 -15.85
C TRP A 172 8.72 -22.82 -16.51
N ALA A 173 8.83 -21.58 -16.01
CA ALA A 173 9.77 -20.59 -16.53
C ALA A 173 11.23 -21.05 -16.47
N LYS A 174 11.63 -21.82 -15.43
CA LYS A 174 12.97 -22.41 -15.35
C LYS A 174 13.30 -23.35 -16.51
N ARG A 175 12.29 -23.93 -17.17
CA ARG A 175 12.47 -24.83 -18.32
C ARG A 175 12.75 -24.07 -19.62
N LEU A 176 12.42 -22.78 -19.66
CA LEU A 176 12.60 -21.91 -20.82
C LEU A 176 14.02 -21.30 -20.91
N LYS A 177 15.06 -21.97 -20.39
CA LYS A 177 16.42 -21.44 -20.52
C LYS A 177 16.70 -21.15 -22.00
N PRO A 178 17.07 -19.90 -22.36
CA PRO A 178 17.52 -19.64 -23.72
C PRO A 178 18.76 -20.51 -23.95
N GLY A 179 18.79 -21.23 -25.07
CA GLY A 179 20.00 -21.90 -25.53
C GLY A 179 21.11 -20.86 -25.60
N THR A 180 22.22 -21.16 -24.92
CA THR A 180 23.46 -20.36 -24.84
C THR A 180 23.90 -19.80 -26.18
#